data_AF-A0A7L3HNF1-F1
#
_entry.id   AF-A0A7L3HNF1-F1
#
_cell.length_a   1.000
_cell.length_b   1.000
_cell.length_c   1.000
_cell.angle_alpha   90.00
_cell.angle_beta   90.00
_cell.angle_gamma   90.00
#
_symmetry.space_group_name_H-M   'P 1'
#
loop_
_entity.id
_entity.type
_entity.pdbx_description
1 polymer ?
#
loop_
_entity_poly.entity_id
_entity_poly.type
_entity_poly.pdbx_seq_one_letter_code
_entity_poly.pdbx_strand_id
1 'polypeptide(L)'
;KYIQSFIRETWLKRYGSSPSAEMITLVWSFIVSIYSIGGLLGSSSAGYLSVRFGRKKALLLANIPALLGAALMGLSRLCGSFEMIMAGRLFSGICGGLAQSVHIMYAGECAPQKLRGLIAITASTSIAAGKFIGFALGLR
;
A
#
# COMPACT_ATOMS: atom_id res chain seq x y z
N LYS A 1 -3.90 14.04 11.63
CA LYS A 1 -3.53 15.47 11.73
C LYS A 1 -2.07 15.76 11.35
N TYR A 2 -1.12 14.85 11.62
CA TYR A 2 0.30 15.02 11.27
C TYR A 2 0.59 15.16 9.76
N ILE A 3 -0.01 14.32 8.90
CA ILE A 3 0.25 14.40 7.45
C ILE A 3 -0.36 15.68 6.83
N GLN A 4 -1.53 16.12 7.31
CA GLN A 4 -2.15 17.37 6.86
C GLN A 4 -1.35 18.60 7.29
N SER A 5 -0.72 18.58 8.47
CA SER A 5 0.20 19.65 8.90
C SER A 5 1.48 19.64 8.08
N PHE A 6 2.04 18.46 7.79
CA PHE A 6 3.19 18.33 6.88
C PHE A 6 2.90 18.85 5.47
N ILE A 7 1.71 18.56 4.91
CA ILE A 7 1.28 19.10 3.61
C ILE A 7 1.20 20.64 3.67
N ARG A 8 0.66 21.19 4.76
CA ARG A 8 0.59 22.64 4.96
C ARG A 8 1.97 23.29 5.03
N GLU A 9 2.90 22.71 5.80
CA GLU A 9 4.27 23.21 5.95
C GLU A 9 5.07 23.16 4.63
N THR A 10 4.95 22.06 3.88
CA THR A 10 5.62 21.91 2.58
C THR A 10 5.04 22.83 1.51
N TRP A 11 3.72 23.06 1.53
CA TRP A 11 3.08 24.03 0.65
C TRP A 11 3.52 25.47 0.94
N LEU A 12 3.56 25.84 2.23
CA LEU A 12 4.07 27.14 2.67
C LEU A 12 5.52 27.37 2.25
N LYS A 13 6.38 26.34 2.36
CA LYS A 13 7.78 26.42 1.92
C LYS A 13 7.95 26.59 0.41
N ARG A 14 7.07 25.99 -0.42
CA ARG A 14 7.19 26.05 -1.89
C ARG A 14 6.51 27.27 -2.52
N TYR A 15 5.32 27.62 -2.04
CA TYR A 15 4.46 28.60 -2.71
C TYR A 15 4.25 29.89 -1.91
N GLY A 16 4.78 30.00 -0.69
CA GLY A 16 4.68 31.20 0.15
C GLY A 16 3.25 31.57 0.60
N SER A 17 2.24 30.79 0.19
CA SER A 17 0.83 30.98 0.52
C SER A 17 0.32 29.81 1.36
N SER A 18 -0.58 30.08 2.31
CA SER A 18 -1.24 29.00 3.05
C SER A 18 -2.34 28.40 2.16
N PRO A 19 -2.30 27.09 1.88
CA PRO A 19 -3.36 26.45 1.09
C PRO A 19 -4.69 26.48 1.85
N SER A 20 -5.80 26.59 1.11
CA SER A 20 -7.15 26.54 1.68
C SER A 20 -7.42 25.17 2.33
N ALA A 21 -8.29 25.14 3.33
CA ALA A 21 -8.65 23.89 4.02
C ALA A 21 -9.27 22.84 3.07
N GLU A 22 -10.02 23.29 2.08
CA GLU A 22 -10.59 22.46 1.02
C GLU A 22 -9.49 21.79 0.19
N MET A 23 -8.47 22.54 -0.19
CA MET A 23 -7.37 22.05 -1.00
C MET A 23 -6.51 21.01 -0.27
N ILE A 24 -6.24 21.22 1.03
CA ILE A 24 -5.58 20.21 1.87
C ILE A 24 -6.41 18.92 1.92
N THR A 25 -7.73 19.05 2.04
CA THR A 25 -8.65 17.91 2.10
C THR A 25 -8.69 17.17 0.76
N LEU A 26 -8.70 17.88 -0.37
CA LEU A 26 -8.63 17.30 -1.71
C LEU A 26 -7.33 16.50 -1.92
N VAL A 27 -6.18 17.09 -1.58
CA VAL A 27 -4.88 16.40 -1.68
C VAL A 27 -4.84 15.17 -0.78
N TRP A 28 -5.34 15.28 0.45
CA TRP A 28 -5.44 14.14 1.36
C TRP A 28 -6.32 13.02 0.80
N SER A 29 -7.52 13.36 0.33
CA SER A 29 -8.44 12.39 -0.30
C SER A 29 -7.80 11.73 -1.52
N PHE A 30 -7.06 12.48 -2.32
CA PHE A 30 -6.33 11.94 -3.47
C PHE A 30 -5.23 10.94 -3.06
N ILE A 31 -4.45 11.27 -2.02
CA ILE A 31 -3.43 10.38 -1.43
C ILE A 31 -4.05 9.07 -0.93
N VAL A 32 -5.26 9.11 -0.37
CA VAL A 32 -5.96 7.91 0.10
C VAL A 32 -6.50 7.11 -1.09
N SER A 33 -7.10 7.77 -2.08
CA SER A 33 -7.71 7.11 -3.24
C SER A 33 -6.70 6.44 -4.17
N ILE A 34 -5.51 7.02 -4.35
CA ILE A 34 -4.47 6.45 -5.22
C ILE A 34 -3.95 5.09 -4.73
N TYR A 35 -4.05 4.81 -3.42
CA TYR A 35 -3.75 3.49 -2.86
C TYR A 35 -4.69 2.42 -3.43
N SER A 36 -5.99 2.72 -3.54
CA SER A 36 -6.98 1.80 -4.11
C SER A 36 -6.73 1.54 -5.60
N ILE A 37 -6.33 2.58 -6.34
CA ILE A 37 -5.94 2.45 -7.76
C ILE A 37 -4.71 1.53 -7.89
N GLY A 38 -3.70 1.72 -7.04
CA GLY A 38 -2.54 0.83 -6.98
C GLY A 38 -2.94 -0.62 -6.68
N GLY A 39 -3.84 -0.82 -5.73
CA GLY A 39 -4.38 -2.14 -5.38
C GLY A 39 -5.08 -2.84 -6.56
N LEU A 40 -5.89 -2.11 -7.33
CA LEU A 40 -6.54 -2.61 -8.54
C LEU A 40 -5.52 -3.05 -9.60
N LEU A 41 -4.49 -2.24 -9.85
CA LEU A 41 -3.42 -2.57 -10.79
C LEU A 41 -2.61 -3.79 -10.32
N GLY A 42 -2.33 -3.87 -9.02
CA GLY A 42 -1.62 -5.00 -8.41
C GLY A 42 -2.40 -6.31 -8.48
N SER A 43 -3.71 -6.30 -8.20
CA SER A 43 -4.54 -7.50 -8.27
C SER A 43 -4.77 -7.97 -9.71
N SER A 44 -4.95 -7.03 -10.65
CA SER A 44 -5.15 -7.34 -12.07
C SER A 44 -3.91 -7.98 -12.70
N SER A 45 -2.71 -7.50 -12.31
CA SER A 45 -1.44 -8.06 -12.79
C SER A 45 -1.02 -9.34 -12.06
N ALA A 46 -1.57 -9.63 -10.87
CA ALA A 46 -1.22 -10.81 -10.07
C ALA A 46 -1.47 -12.13 -10.80
N GLY A 47 -2.61 -12.25 -11.50
CA GLY A 47 -2.95 -13.44 -12.28
C GLY A 47 -1.89 -13.71 -13.36
N TYR A 48 -1.57 -12.69 -14.16
CA TYR A 48 -0.55 -12.79 -15.21
C TYR A 48 0.85 -13.10 -14.66
N LEU A 49 1.28 -12.40 -13.60
CA LEU A 49 2.59 -12.65 -12.98
C LEU A 49 2.70 -14.05 -12.38
N SER A 50 1.63 -14.54 -11.75
CA SER A 50 1.62 -15.86 -11.11
C SER A 50 1.79 -16.99 -12.12
N VAL A 51 1.19 -16.87 -13.30
CA VAL A 51 1.27 -17.85 -14.39
C VAL A 51 2.62 -17.78 -15.09
N ARG A 52 3.12 -16.58 -15.37
CA ARG A 52 4.36 -16.40 -16.15
C ARG A 52 5.64 -16.68 -15.37
N PHE A 53 5.73 -16.21 -14.12
CA PHE A 53 6.96 -16.34 -13.32
C PHE A 53 6.89 -17.48 -12.29
N GLY A 54 5.70 -18.09 -12.10
CA GLY A 54 5.44 -19.03 -11.02
C GLY A 54 5.19 -18.31 -9.69
N ARG A 55 4.47 -18.99 -8.79
CA ARG A 55 3.90 -18.36 -7.58
C ARG A 55 4.94 -17.90 -6.57
N LYS A 56 5.99 -18.69 -6.32
CA LYS A 56 7.07 -18.34 -5.39
C LYS A 56 7.87 -17.12 -5.87
N LYS A 57 8.16 -17.05 -7.17
CA LYS A 57 8.90 -15.91 -7.75
C LYS A 57 8.01 -14.66 -7.84
N ALA A 58 6.71 -14.82 -8.14
CA ALA A 58 5.76 -13.72 -8.12
C ALA A 58 5.68 -13.06 -6.72
N LEU A 59 5.72 -13.86 -5.65
CA LEU A 59 5.77 -13.34 -4.27
C LEU A 59 7.08 -12.57 -4.00
N LEU A 60 8.22 -13.06 -4.49
CA LEU A 60 9.49 -12.35 -4.36
C LEU A 60 9.51 -11.04 -5.16
N LEU A 61 8.93 -11.03 -6.37
CA LEU A 61 8.80 -9.82 -7.19
C LEU A 61 7.89 -8.78 -6.53
N ALA A 62 6.90 -9.21 -5.74
CA ALA A 62 6.04 -8.31 -4.97
C ALA A 62 6.82 -7.49 -3.92
N ASN A 63 7.98 -7.97 -3.44
CA ASN A 63 8.81 -7.22 -2.50
C ASN A 63 9.50 -6.00 -3.14
N ILE A 64 9.69 -5.98 -4.46
CA ILE A 64 10.32 -4.85 -5.16
C ILE A 64 9.48 -3.57 -5.02
N PRO A 65 8.19 -3.53 -5.38
CA PRO A 65 7.36 -2.36 -5.15
C PRO A 65 7.14 -2.07 -3.66
N ALA A 66 7.24 -3.08 -2.78
CA ALA A 66 7.20 -2.87 -1.33
C ALA A 66 8.38 -2.02 -0.84
N LEU A 67 9.59 -2.39 -1.25
CA LEU A 67 10.82 -1.68 -0.92
C LEU A 67 10.83 -0.28 -1.52
N LEU A 68 10.41 -0.12 -2.78
CA LEU A 68 10.28 1.18 -3.42
C LEU A 68 9.26 2.08 -2.71
N GLY A 69 8.10 1.54 -2.34
CA GLY A 69 7.08 2.26 -1.59
C GLY A 69 7.57 2.70 -0.21
N ALA A 70 8.24 1.81 0.52
CA ALA A 70 8.82 2.10 1.83
C ALA A 70 9.95 3.14 1.75
N ALA A 71 10.84 3.04 0.74
CA ALA A 71 11.90 4.00 0.52
C ALA A 71 11.34 5.39 0.17
N LEU A 72 10.35 5.47 -0.72
CA LEU A 72 9.72 6.74 -1.10
C LEU A 72 9.00 7.40 0.09
N MET A 73 8.28 6.61 0.91
CA MET A 73 7.62 7.13 2.12
C MET A 73 8.62 7.50 3.23
N GLY A 74 9.74 6.78 3.36
CA GLY A 74 10.79 7.08 4.33
C GLY A 74 11.57 8.34 3.98
N LEU A 75 11.93 8.49 2.70
CA LEU A 75 12.67 9.63 2.17
C LEU A 75 11.81 10.89 2.02
N SER A 76 10.47 10.78 2.07
CA SER A 76 9.58 11.94 1.92
C SER A 76 9.80 13.01 2.98
N ARG A 77 10.23 12.62 4.20
CA ARG A 77 10.58 13.58 5.27
C ARG A 77 11.85 14.36 4.97
N LEU A 78 12.83 13.74 4.32
CA LEU A 78 14.10 14.38 3.97
C LEU A 78 13.91 15.37 2.80
N CYS A 79 13.10 15.01 1.81
CA CYS A 79 12.89 15.83 0.61
C CYS A 79 11.78 16.88 0.73
N GLY A 80 10.95 16.84 1.79
CA GLY A 80 9.87 17.82 1.97
C GLY A 80 8.88 17.85 0.79
N SER A 81 8.56 16.70 0.19
CA SER A 81 7.63 16.61 -0.93
C SER A 81 6.47 15.66 -0.65
N PHE A 82 5.25 16.15 -0.84
CA PHE A 82 4.02 15.36 -0.75
C PHE A 82 3.84 14.42 -1.98
N GLU A 83 4.53 14.69 -3.09
CA GLU A 83 4.48 13.86 -4.30
C GLU A 83 5.11 12.48 -4.08
N MET A 84 6.17 12.41 -3.27
CA MET A 84 6.79 11.15 -2.87
C MET A 84 5.85 10.28 -2.01
N ILE A 85 5.00 10.92 -1.20
CA ILE A 85 3.98 10.21 -0.41
C ILE A 85 2.91 9.64 -1.35
N MET A 86 2.47 10.40 -2.36
CA MET A 86 1.53 9.90 -3.38
C MET A 86 2.10 8.71 -4.14
N ALA A 87 3.33 8.82 -4.63
CA ALA A 87 4.01 7.73 -5.32
C ALA A 87 4.19 6.50 -4.41
N GLY A 88 4.65 6.71 -3.17
CA GLY A 88 4.81 5.64 -2.19
C GLY A 88 3.51 4.90 -1.87
N ARG A 89 2.38 5.62 -1.80
CA ARG A 89 1.04 5.02 -1.63
C ARG A 89 0.61 4.21 -2.84
N LEU A 90 0.91 4.65 -4.05
CA LEU A 90 0.63 3.90 -5.27
C LEU A 90 1.40 2.57 -5.27
N PHE A 91 2.72 2.60 -5.04
CA PHE A 91 3.54 1.39 -4.99
C PHE A 91 3.15 0.44 -3.85
N SER A 92 2.84 0.98 -2.67
CA SER A 92 2.34 0.18 -1.54
C SER A 92 0.99 -0.47 -1.87
N GLY A 93 0.12 0.22 -2.60
CA GLY A 93 -1.14 -0.34 -3.11
C GLY A 93 -0.90 -1.49 -4.08
N ILE A 94 -0.01 -1.31 -5.05
CA ILE A 94 0.37 -2.34 -6.03
C ILE A 94 0.92 -3.58 -5.32
N CYS A 95 1.87 -3.37 -4.39
CA CYS A 95 2.41 -4.46 -3.57
C CYS A 95 1.32 -5.17 -2.79
N GLY A 96 0.43 -4.42 -2.12
CA GLY A 96 -0.66 -4.98 -1.32
C GLY A 96 -1.61 -5.84 -2.16
N GLY A 97 -2.06 -5.33 -3.31
CA GLY A 97 -2.93 -6.08 -4.22
C GLY A 97 -2.28 -7.34 -4.77
N LEU A 98 -1.02 -7.23 -5.20
CA LEU A 98 -0.29 -8.35 -5.81
C LEU A 98 0.05 -9.44 -4.78
N ALA A 99 0.59 -9.05 -3.63
CA ALA A 99 0.96 -9.99 -2.57
C ALA A 99 -0.27 -10.73 -2.03
N GLN A 100 -1.41 -10.04 -1.85
CA GLN A 100 -2.65 -10.67 -1.37
C GLN A 100 -3.19 -11.71 -2.36
N SER A 101 -3.32 -11.35 -3.64
CA SER A 101 -3.80 -12.29 -4.67
C SER A 101 -2.89 -13.51 -4.79
N VAL A 102 -1.57 -13.31 -4.86
CA VAL A 102 -0.60 -14.41 -4.95
C VAL A 102 -0.62 -15.29 -3.69
N HIS A 103 -0.74 -14.68 -2.50
CA HIS A 103 -0.82 -15.41 -1.23
C HIS A 103 -2.05 -16.34 -1.20
N ILE A 104 -3.25 -15.83 -1.52
CA ILE A 104 -4.48 -16.63 -1.52
C ILE A 104 -4.38 -17.77 -2.53
N MET A 105 -3.84 -17.50 -3.72
CA MET A 105 -3.61 -18.53 -4.73
C MET A 105 -2.68 -19.61 -4.18
N TYR A 106 -1.48 -19.22 -3.72
CA TYR A 106 -0.46 -20.13 -3.20
C TYR A 106 -0.99 -21.00 -2.05
N ALA A 107 -1.65 -20.37 -1.09
CA ALA A 107 -2.30 -21.03 0.02
C ALA A 107 -3.33 -22.07 -0.43
N GLY A 108 -4.14 -21.76 -1.46
CA GLY A 108 -5.11 -22.69 -2.02
C GLY A 108 -4.52 -23.90 -2.76
N GLU A 109 -3.32 -23.77 -3.33
CA GLU A 109 -2.60 -24.89 -3.96
C GLU A 109 -1.90 -25.80 -2.95
N CYS A 110 -1.32 -25.23 -1.89
CA CYS A 110 -0.67 -26.02 -0.84
C CYS A 110 -1.67 -26.73 0.07
N ALA A 111 -2.91 -26.24 0.13
CA ALA A 111 -3.94 -26.73 1.04
C ALA A 111 -4.59 -28.06 0.56
N PRO A 112 -4.72 -29.08 1.43
CA PRO A 112 -5.56 -30.24 1.15
C PRO A 112 -7.03 -29.82 1.05
N GLN A 113 -7.81 -30.47 0.18
CA GLN A 113 -9.18 -30.05 -0.17
C GLN A 113 -10.08 -29.78 1.04
N LYS A 114 -9.94 -30.55 2.13
CA LYS A 114 -10.73 -30.42 3.36
C LYS A 114 -10.40 -29.18 4.20
N LEU A 115 -9.19 -28.62 4.08
CA LEU A 115 -8.70 -27.50 4.91
C LEU A 115 -8.51 -26.18 4.14
N ARG A 116 -8.88 -26.13 2.85
CA ARG A 116 -8.75 -24.92 2.02
C ARG A 116 -9.42 -23.70 2.64
N GLY A 117 -10.61 -23.87 3.23
CA GLY A 117 -11.32 -22.78 3.91
C GLY A 117 -10.57 -22.27 5.14
N LEU A 118 -10.02 -23.17 5.96
CA LEU A 118 -9.27 -22.81 7.16
C LEU A 118 -8.02 -21.99 6.82
N ILE A 119 -7.31 -22.39 5.77
CA ILE A 119 -6.10 -21.68 5.32
C ILE A 119 -6.45 -20.31 4.74
N ALA A 120 -7.56 -20.18 3.99
CA ALA A 120 -8.01 -18.87 3.51
C ALA A 120 -8.33 -17.89 4.65
N ILE A 121 -8.87 -18.39 5.77
CA ILE A 121 -9.15 -17.57 6.96
C ILE A 121 -7.85 -17.04 7.59
N THR A 122 -6.76 -17.82 7.61
CA THR A 122 -5.49 -17.33 8.18
C THR A 122 -4.96 -16.08 7.46
N ALA A 123 -5.14 -16.00 6.14
CA ALA A 123 -4.76 -14.84 5.35
C ALA A 123 -5.60 -13.61 5.73
N SER A 124 -6.93 -13.76 5.85
CA SER A 124 -7.81 -12.64 6.21
C SER A 124 -7.61 -12.19 7.66
N THR A 125 -7.39 -13.11 8.60
CA THR A 125 -7.03 -12.79 10.00
C THR A 125 -5.71 -12.03 10.08
N SER A 126 -4.71 -12.41 9.27
CA SER A 126 -3.41 -11.70 9.23
C SER A 126 -3.56 -10.25 8.75
N ILE A 127 -4.42 -9.98 7.78
CA ILE A 127 -4.71 -8.61 7.32
C ILE A 127 -5.41 -7.81 8.43
N ALA A 128 -6.39 -8.40 9.10
CA ALA A 128 -7.10 -7.76 10.19
C ALA A 128 -6.15 -7.41 11.34
N ALA A 129 -5.28 -8.34 11.73
CA ALA A 129 -4.23 -8.12 12.73
C ALA A 129 -3.25 -7.02 12.28
N GLY A 130 -2.82 -7.03 11.02
CA GLY A 130 -1.94 -5.97 10.48
C GLY A 130 -2.58 -4.58 10.53
N LYS A 131 -3.87 -4.47 10.17
CA LYS A 131 -4.62 -3.21 10.32
C LYS A 131 -4.72 -2.77 11.77
N PHE A 132 -4.98 -3.71 12.69
CA PHE A 132 -5.08 -3.43 14.12
C PHE A 132 -3.75 -2.92 14.68
N ILE A 133 -2.63 -3.56 14.36
CA ILE A 133 -1.28 -3.11 14.75
C ILE A 133 -1.01 -1.72 14.17
N GLY A 134 -1.37 -1.48 12.91
CA GLY A 134 -1.24 -0.17 12.28
C GLY A 134 -2.03 0.93 13.01
N PHE A 135 -3.26 0.63 13.45
CA PHE A 135 -4.04 1.54 14.29
C PHE A 135 -3.40 1.76 15.65
N ALA A 136 -2.94 0.69 16.32
CA ALA A 136 -2.29 0.78 17.63
C ALA A 136 -1.01 1.63 17.58
N LEU A 137 -0.20 1.49 16.53
CA LEU A 137 1.02 2.28 16.32
C LEU A 137 0.71 3.72 15.86
N GLY A 138 -0.35 3.92 15.09
CA GLY A 138 -0.75 5.23 14.54
C GLY A 138 -1.59 6.10 15.47
N LEU A 139 -1.96 5.60 16.66
CA LEU A 139 -2.71 6.31 17.70
C LEU A 139 -1.83 7.22 18.58
N ARG A 140 -0.62 7.58 18.13
CA ARG A 140 0.23 8.62 18.72
C ARG A 140 0.35 9.82 17.78
#